data_AF-A0AAW3N2Z7-F1
#
_entry.id   AF-A0AAW3N2Z7-F1
#
_cell.length_a   1.000
_cell.length_b   1.000
_cell.length_c   1.000
_cell.angle_alpha   90.00
_cell.angle_beta   90.00
_cell.angle_gamma   90.00
#
_symmetry.space_group_name_H-M   'P 1'
#
loop_
_entity.id
_entity.type
_entity.pdbx_description
1 polymer ?
#
loop_
_entity_poly.entity_id
_entity_poly.type
_entity_poly.pdbx_seq_one_letter_code
_entity_poly.pdbx_strand_id
1 'polypeptide(L)'
;MLKKSLVALAAVLGGAAAMPALAANALKCEPPVVQVAVTADGVAQYTVQCEGASALTVTPAVSFSGEVFANGTPPYEVKASYSIDVRGAHATKVGQDAREDQVAQGVLHASTVSVAALPSQFAAQTDWDAKSSTLSIEEKPGVWRAFVIDQVADAGQSLSDAGVASAPVKNGRSVSKVVLGKEFSRFAGKGADQPVVTAQLGLRDGKFEVLVGDSRAASQKAVQDALLKLDKKPSDVTRAWALASIAQFLGLDDEVRYAEQKVAAHNPQLLEEFQLGVQRIKPYVLPR
;
A
#
# COMPACT_ATOMS: atom_id res chain seq x y z
N MET A 1 -37.72 -25.29 47.85
CA MET A 1 -36.30 -25.65 47.66
C MET A 1 -35.81 -25.03 46.36
N LEU A 2 -34.90 -24.05 46.44
CA LEU A 2 -34.24 -23.41 45.29
C LEU A 2 -33.23 -24.39 44.65
N LYS A 3 -33.12 -24.41 43.31
CA LYS A 3 -31.93 -23.87 42.58
C LYS A 3 -32.01 -24.11 41.06
N LYS A 4 -31.53 -23.08 40.35
CA LYS A 4 -31.28 -22.94 38.91
C LYS A 4 -30.20 -23.89 38.39
N SER A 5 -30.21 -24.20 37.09
CA SER A 5 -29.05 -24.64 36.28
C SER A 5 -29.44 -24.39 34.81
N LEU A 6 -29.07 -23.31 34.12
CA LEU A 6 -27.73 -22.87 33.66
C LEU A 6 -27.00 -23.97 32.90
N VAL A 7 -27.27 -24.06 31.60
CA VAL A 7 -26.48 -24.84 30.64
C VAL A 7 -25.25 -24.01 30.28
N ALA A 8 -24.10 -24.46 30.78
CA ALA A 8 -22.79 -23.97 30.43
C ALA A 8 -22.35 -24.62 29.10
N LEU A 9 -22.05 -23.80 28.08
CA LEU A 9 -21.30 -24.27 26.92
C LEU A 9 -19.81 -24.09 27.22
N ALA A 10 -19.09 -25.21 27.16
CA ALA A 10 -17.71 -25.35 27.57
C ALA A 10 -16.75 -24.54 26.69
N ALA A 11 -15.75 -23.98 27.36
CA ALA A 11 -14.55 -23.41 26.77
C ALA A 11 -13.78 -24.47 25.96
N VAL A 12 -13.41 -24.14 24.73
CA VAL A 12 -12.34 -24.83 24.01
C VAL A 12 -11.06 -24.06 24.26
N LEU A 13 -10.25 -24.60 25.18
CA LEU A 13 -8.85 -24.29 25.36
C LEU A 13 -8.08 -24.74 24.12
N GLY A 14 -7.43 -23.78 23.45
CA GLY A 14 -6.51 -24.03 22.34
C GLY A 14 -5.34 -23.06 22.38
N GLY A 15 -4.23 -23.54 22.95
CA GLY A 15 -2.84 -23.07 22.76
C GLY A 15 -2.60 -21.55 22.64
N ALA A 16 -2.27 -20.90 23.75
CA ALA A 16 -1.48 -19.68 23.72
C ALA A 16 -0.05 -20.02 23.23
N ALA A 17 0.12 -20.09 21.91
CA ALA A 17 1.44 -19.87 21.33
C ALA A 17 1.84 -18.45 21.72
N ALA A 18 2.99 -18.32 22.39
CA ALA A 18 3.57 -17.03 22.74
C ALA A 18 3.68 -16.18 21.48
N MET A 19 2.75 -15.22 21.31
CA MET A 19 2.85 -14.24 20.25
C MET A 19 4.08 -13.38 20.54
N PRO A 20 5.03 -13.24 19.60
CA PRO A 20 6.10 -12.28 19.75
C PRO A 20 5.48 -10.88 19.87
N ALA A 21 6.08 -10.05 20.71
CA ALA A 21 5.71 -8.66 20.97
C ALA A 21 5.92 -7.78 19.72
N LEU A 22 5.13 -8.02 18.65
CA LEU A 22 5.14 -7.27 17.38
C LEU A 22 3.85 -6.49 17.12
N ALA A 23 2.90 -6.47 18.06
CA ALA A 23 1.54 -6.00 17.80
C ALA A 23 1.25 -4.54 18.18
N ALA A 24 2.25 -3.65 18.31
CA ALA A 24 1.96 -2.22 18.51
C ALA A 24 1.51 -1.51 17.22
N ASN A 25 1.77 -2.11 16.05
CA ASN A 25 1.60 -1.48 14.73
C ASN A 25 0.59 -2.23 13.83
N ALA A 26 -0.17 -3.19 14.36
CA ALA A 26 -1.15 -3.94 13.57
C ALA A 26 -2.57 -3.56 13.97
N LEU A 27 -3.42 -3.30 12.98
CA LEU A 27 -4.87 -3.23 13.20
C LEU A 27 -5.38 -4.65 13.46
N LYS A 28 -6.16 -4.81 14.52
CA LYS A 28 -6.87 -6.04 14.83
C LYS A 28 -8.26 -5.96 14.23
N CYS A 29 -8.55 -6.84 13.27
CA CYS A 29 -9.86 -6.96 12.67
C CYS A 29 -10.72 -8.00 13.40
N GLU A 30 -11.96 -7.63 13.71
CA GLU A 30 -12.95 -8.50 14.32
C GLU A 30 -13.70 -9.33 13.26
N PRO A 31 -14.23 -10.50 13.63
CA PRO A 31 -15.03 -11.33 12.72
C PRO A 31 -16.18 -10.57 12.05
N PRO A 32 -16.54 -10.93 10.81
CA PRO A 32 -17.62 -10.25 10.12
C PRO A 32 -18.96 -10.51 10.82
N VAL A 33 -19.79 -9.47 10.96
CA VAL A 33 -21.21 -9.64 11.29
C VAL A 33 -21.95 -9.94 9.99
N VAL A 34 -22.56 -11.12 9.92
CA VAL A 34 -23.34 -11.55 8.75
C VAL A 34 -24.83 -11.44 9.10
N GLN A 35 -25.54 -10.49 8.47
CA GLN A 35 -27.01 -10.45 8.54
C GLN A 35 -27.56 -11.29 7.39
N VAL A 36 -28.00 -12.50 7.72
CA VAL A 36 -28.50 -13.46 6.74
C VAL A 36 -29.98 -13.18 6.46
N ALA A 37 -30.26 -12.38 5.43
CA ALA A 37 -31.47 -12.60 4.62
C ALA A 37 -31.00 -13.39 3.40
N VAL A 38 -31.06 -14.73 3.45
CA VAL A 38 -30.73 -15.56 2.28
C VAL A 38 -31.69 -15.19 1.16
N THR A 39 -31.26 -14.35 0.22
CA THR A 39 -31.85 -14.36 -1.11
C THR A 39 -31.44 -15.67 -1.77
N ALA A 40 -32.27 -16.18 -2.69
CA ALA A 40 -32.06 -17.48 -3.34
C ALA A 40 -30.70 -17.61 -4.09
N ASP A 41 -29.95 -16.51 -4.17
CA ASP A 41 -28.75 -16.33 -4.97
C ASP A 41 -27.43 -16.42 -4.17
N GLY A 42 -27.45 -16.80 -2.88
CA GLY A 42 -26.20 -17.09 -2.14
C GLY A 42 -25.33 -15.87 -1.78
N VAL A 43 -25.94 -14.71 -1.59
CA VAL A 43 -25.27 -13.44 -1.23
C VAL A 43 -25.13 -13.31 0.29
N ALA A 44 -23.93 -12.99 0.78
CA ALA A 44 -23.68 -12.70 2.19
C ALA A 44 -23.24 -11.25 2.38
N GLN A 45 -23.99 -10.47 3.16
CA GLN A 45 -23.56 -9.16 3.63
C GLN A 45 -22.58 -9.31 4.79
N TYR A 46 -21.53 -8.48 4.80
CA TYR A 46 -20.55 -8.47 5.88
C TYR A 46 -20.25 -7.05 6.34
N THR A 47 -19.91 -6.96 7.63
CA THR A 47 -19.23 -5.80 8.21
C THR A 47 -18.06 -6.31 9.05
N VAL A 48 -16.84 -5.87 8.73
CA VAL A 48 -15.61 -6.17 9.47
C VAL A 48 -15.08 -4.88 10.07
N GLN A 49 -14.88 -4.85 11.37
CA GLN A 49 -14.32 -3.70 12.09
C GLN A 49 -12.86 -3.97 12.41
N CYS A 50 -11.97 -3.03 12.11
CA CYS A 50 -10.54 -3.09 12.39
C CYS A 50 -10.11 -1.91 13.25
N GLU A 51 -9.49 -2.18 14.39
CA GLU A 51 -9.07 -1.15 15.35
C GLU A 51 -7.64 -1.39 15.83
N GLY A 52 -6.99 -0.34 16.33
CA GLY A 52 -5.63 -0.45 16.87
C GLY A 52 -5.55 -1.45 18.01
N ALA A 53 -4.51 -2.30 18.01
CA ALA A 53 -4.29 -3.28 19.06
C ALA A 53 -4.02 -2.67 20.46
N SER A 54 -3.81 -1.36 20.57
CA SER A 54 -3.61 -0.64 21.83
C SER A 54 -4.49 0.62 21.90
N ALA A 55 -5.35 0.67 22.91
CA ALA A 55 -6.19 1.83 23.23
C ALA A 55 -5.41 3.07 23.71
N LEU A 56 -4.09 2.94 23.91
CA LEU A 56 -3.21 4.01 24.40
C LEU A 56 -2.59 4.85 23.28
N THR A 57 -2.77 4.43 22.02
CA THR A 57 -2.24 5.12 20.84
C THR A 57 -3.36 5.65 19.97
N VAL A 58 -3.14 6.83 19.39
CA VAL A 58 -3.91 7.42 18.28
C VAL A 58 -4.00 6.38 17.18
N THR A 59 -5.08 5.60 17.15
CA THR A 59 -5.23 4.49 16.20
C THR A 59 -6.56 4.64 15.50
N PRO A 60 -6.59 4.58 14.16
CA PRO A 60 -7.83 4.72 13.41
C PRO A 60 -8.73 3.50 13.64
N ALA A 61 -10.03 3.75 13.64
CA ALA A 61 -11.02 2.70 13.43
C ALA A 61 -11.33 2.63 11.94
N VAL A 62 -11.30 1.43 11.36
CA VAL A 62 -11.63 1.18 9.95
C VAL A 62 -12.73 0.15 9.87
N SER A 63 -13.84 0.52 9.23
CA SER A 63 -14.95 -0.40 8.98
C SER A 63 -14.97 -0.79 7.52
N PHE A 64 -15.08 -2.08 7.24
CA PHE A 64 -15.22 -2.64 5.90
C PHE A 64 -16.60 -3.25 5.75
N SER A 65 -17.32 -2.90 4.70
CA SER A 65 -18.65 -3.46 4.44
C SER A 65 -18.85 -3.76 2.96
N GLY A 66 -19.74 -4.71 2.68
CA GLY A 66 -20.07 -5.08 1.32
C GLY A 66 -20.83 -6.40 1.25
N GLU A 67 -20.84 -6.95 0.04
CA GLU A 67 -21.47 -8.23 -0.28
C GLU A 67 -20.43 -9.18 -0.85
N VAL A 68 -20.47 -10.44 -0.40
CA VAL A 68 -19.70 -11.53 -1.00
C VAL A 68 -20.66 -12.51 -1.64
N PHE A 69 -20.44 -12.77 -2.93
CA PHE A 69 -21.13 -13.82 -3.67
C PHE A 69 -20.38 -15.13 -3.45
N ALA A 70 -20.86 -15.98 -2.54
CA ALA A 70 -20.25 -17.26 -2.21
C ALA A 70 -20.72 -18.39 -3.14
N ASN A 71 -20.90 -18.08 -4.42
CA ASN A 71 -21.30 -19.04 -5.45
C ASN A 71 -20.07 -19.47 -6.27
N GLY A 72 -19.92 -20.77 -6.49
CA GLY A 72 -18.81 -21.33 -7.27
C GLY A 72 -17.61 -21.76 -6.43
N THR A 73 -16.43 -21.84 -7.06
CA THR A 73 -15.20 -22.32 -6.42
C THR A 73 -14.38 -21.13 -5.91
N PRO A 74 -13.92 -21.13 -4.65
CA PRO A 74 -13.02 -20.10 -4.13
C PRO A 74 -11.73 -19.95 -4.97
N PRO A 75 -11.08 -18.77 -4.97
CA PRO A 75 -11.39 -17.59 -4.15
C PRO A 75 -12.53 -16.75 -4.71
N TYR A 76 -13.35 -16.19 -3.82
CA TYR A 76 -14.45 -15.28 -4.16
C TYR A 76 -13.92 -13.85 -4.25
N GLU A 77 -14.33 -13.13 -5.29
CA GLU A 77 -14.05 -11.70 -5.41
C GLU A 77 -14.85 -10.90 -4.40
N VAL A 78 -14.19 -9.91 -3.78
CA VAL A 78 -14.78 -9.06 -2.75
C VAL A 78 -14.50 -7.62 -3.11
N LYS A 79 -15.56 -6.83 -3.27
CA LYS A 79 -15.47 -5.38 -3.41
C LYS A 79 -16.02 -4.74 -2.14
N ALA A 80 -15.12 -4.32 -1.25
CA ALA A 80 -15.49 -3.73 0.02
C ALA A 80 -15.49 -2.21 -0.09
N SER A 81 -16.51 -1.56 0.46
CA SER A 81 -16.41 -0.16 0.84
C SER A 81 -15.77 -0.08 2.22
N TYR A 82 -14.86 0.86 2.42
CA TYR A 82 -14.30 1.12 3.74
C TYR A 82 -14.59 2.53 4.20
N SER A 83 -14.73 2.70 5.52
CA SER A 83 -14.81 4.00 6.19
C SER A 83 -13.78 4.06 7.32
N ILE A 84 -13.01 5.13 7.34
CA ILE A 84 -12.06 5.45 8.41
C ILE A 84 -12.73 6.45 9.34
N ASP A 85 -12.57 6.25 10.64
CA ASP A 85 -13.00 7.17 11.68
C ASP A 85 -11.85 7.34 12.69
N VAL A 86 -11.37 8.59 12.82
CA VAL A 86 -10.28 8.94 13.73
C VAL A 86 -10.75 9.63 15.01
N ARG A 87 -12.07 9.69 15.25
CA ARG A 87 -12.57 10.27 16.50
C ARG A 87 -12.04 9.49 17.69
N GLY A 88 -11.65 10.21 18.73
CA GLY A 88 -11.28 9.59 20.00
C GLY A 88 -12.46 8.81 20.58
N ALA A 89 -12.18 7.70 21.28
CA ALA A 89 -13.21 6.80 21.83
C ALA A 89 -14.27 7.51 22.70
N HIS A 90 -13.97 8.68 23.26
CA HIS A 90 -14.94 9.50 23.98
C HIS A 90 -15.96 10.16 23.05
N ALA A 91 -15.53 10.79 21.95
CA ALA A 91 -16.40 11.48 20.98
C ALA A 91 -17.40 10.50 20.34
N THR A 92 -16.94 9.28 20.02
CA THR A 92 -17.79 8.20 19.51
C THR A 92 -18.85 7.77 20.53
N LYS A 93 -18.51 7.74 21.83
CA LYS A 93 -19.43 7.34 22.92
C LYS A 93 -20.52 8.38 23.22
N VAL A 94 -20.24 9.66 22.99
CA VAL A 94 -21.22 10.74 23.20
C VAL A 94 -22.06 11.04 21.95
N GLY A 95 -21.87 10.29 20.86
CA GLY A 95 -22.68 10.40 19.64
C GLY A 95 -22.52 11.72 18.90
N GLN A 96 -21.37 12.40 19.05
CA GLN A 96 -21.10 13.62 18.27
C GLN A 96 -20.88 13.24 16.81
N ASP A 97 -21.52 13.96 15.88
CA ASP A 97 -21.29 13.75 14.45
C ASP A 97 -19.81 13.94 14.09
N ALA A 98 -19.31 13.12 13.19
CA ALA A 98 -17.94 13.24 12.71
C ALA A 98 -17.80 14.47 11.81
N ARG A 99 -16.71 15.22 12.00
CA ARG A 99 -16.34 16.26 11.05
C ARG A 99 -15.84 15.63 9.74
N GLU A 100 -15.89 16.39 8.66
CA GLU A 100 -15.42 15.94 7.34
C GLU A 100 -13.93 15.57 7.36
N ASP A 101 -13.11 16.31 8.12
CA ASP A 101 -11.68 16.03 8.32
C ASP A 101 -11.42 14.84 9.26
N GLN A 102 -12.45 14.13 9.74
CA GLN A 102 -12.30 13.01 10.68
C GLN A 102 -12.69 11.67 10.06
N VAL A 103 -13.20 11.69 8.84
CA VAL A 103 -13.66 10.51 8.13
C VAL A 103 -13.13 10.48 6.71
N ALA A 104 -12.80 9.29 6.24
CA ALA A 104 -12.54 9.06 4.83
C ALA A 104 -13.22 7.77 4.39
N GLN A 105 -13.52 7.67 3.11
CA GLN A 105 -14.13 6.50 2.51
C GLN A 105 -13.37 6.10 1.25
N GLY A 106 -13.45 4.82 0.92
CA GLY A 106 -12.91 4.32 -0.32
C GLY A 106 -13.41 2.91 -0.63
N VAL A 107 -12.82 2.32 -1.65
CA VAL A 107 -13.17 0.98 -2.12
C VAL A 107 -11.91 0.16 -2.23
N LEU A 108 -11.94 -1.04 -1.65
CA LEU A 108 -10.89 -2.02 -1.84
C LEU A 108 -11.39 -3.25 -2.59
N HIS A 109 -10.48 -3.84 -3.35
CA HIS A 109 -10.67 -5.07 -4.09
C HIS A 109 -9.84 -6.15 -3.41
N ALA A 110 -10.51 -7.20 -2.95
CA ALA A 110 -9.91 -8.34 -2.30
C ALA A 110 -10.42 -9.64 -2.92
N SER A 111 -9.79 -10.74 -2.51
CA SER A 111 -10.28 -12.08 -2.79
C SER A 111 -10.20 -12.89 -1.50
N THR A 112 -11.23 -13.69 -1.21
CA THR A 112 -11.24 -14.51 0.01
C THR A 112 -11.61 -15.97 -0.28
N VAL A 113 -11.09 -16.89 0.51
CA VAL A 113 -11.48 -18.32 0.43
C VAL A 113 -12.80 -18.60 1.16
N SER A 114 -13.20 -17.72 2.07
CA SER A 114 -14.47 -17.81 2.81
C SER A 114 -14.82 -16.46 3.47
N VAL A 115 -16.09 -16.28 3.85
CA VAL A 115 -16.51 -15.11 4.64
C VAL A 115 -15.74 -15.03 5.97
N ALA A 116 -15.45 -16.17 6.60
CA ALA A 116 -14.70 -16.23 7.85
C ALA A 116 -13.24 -15.76 7.73
N ALA A 117 -12.65 -15.75 6.52
CA ALA A 117 -11.29 -15.29 6.27
C ALA A 117 -11.19 -13.78 6.00
N LEU A 118 -12.32 -13.06 5.84
CA LEU A 118 -12.34 -11.62 5.59
C LEU A 118 -11.57 -10.77 6.61
N PRO A 119 -11.65 -11.01 7.94
CA PRO A 119 -10.90 -10.23 8.93
C PRO A 119 -9.40 -10.32 8.71
N SER A 120 -8.87 -11.53 8.50
CA SER A 120 -7.46 -11.73 8.23
C SER A 120 -7.03 -11.14 6.88
N GLN A 121 -7.90 -11.19 5.87
CA GLN A 121 -7.64 -10.61 4.56
C GLN A 121 -7.56 -9.08 4.62
N PHE A 122 -8.51 -8.41 5.27
CA PHE A 122 -8.48 -6.96 5.43
C PHE A 122 -7.36 -6.49 6.36
N ALA A 123 -7.03 -7.26 7.41
CA ALA A 123 -5.86 -6.99 8.24
C ALA A 123 -4.54 -7.04 7.44
N ALA A 124 -4.44 -7.91 6.43
CA ALA A 124 -3.27 -7.98 5.56
C ALA A 124 -3.20 -6.85 4.51
N GLN A 125 -4.35 -6.31 4.13
CA GLN A 125 -4.48 -5.18 3.18
C GLN A 125 -4.53 -3.82 3.88
N THR A 126 -4.30 -3.79 5.19
CA THR A 126 -4.23 -2.56 5.98
C THR A 126 -2.93 -2.53 6.76
N ASP A 127 -2.33 -1.37 6.84
CA ASP A 127 -1.05 -1.20 7.51
C ASP A 127 -1.04 0.11 8.29
N TRP A 128 -0.78 0.01 9.60
CA TRP A 128 -0.68 1.16 10.49
C TRP A 128 0.78 1.42 10.85
N ASP A 129 1.29 2.59 10.46
CA ASP A 129 2.57 3.09 10.90
C ASP A 129 2.40 4.12 12.02
N ALA A 130 2.50 3.64 13.26
CA ALA A 130 2.40 4.48 14.44
C ALA A 130 3.49 5.57 14.51
N LYS A 131 4.63 5.42 13.82
CA LYS A 131 5.72 6.42 13.89
C LYS A 131 5.44 7.66 13.06
N SER A 132 4.82 7.50 11.90
CA SER A 132 4.40 8.63 11.05
C SER A 132 2.91 8.90 11.12
N SER A 133 2.20 8.26 12.06
CA SER A 133 0.74 8.31 12.19
C SER A 133 0.01 8.08 10.85
N THR A 134 0.48 7.11 10.08
CA THR A 134 0.01 6.89 8.71
C THR A 134 -0.71 5.55 8.58
N LEU A 135 -1.94 5.59 8.08
CA LEU A 135 -2.71 4.42 7.71
C LEU A 135 -2.56 4.18 6.21
N SER A 136 -2.12 2.99 5.80
CA SER A 136 -2.09 2.58 4.40
C SER A 136 -3.13 1.48 4.16
N ILE A 137 -3.93 1.61 3.10
CA ILE A 137 -4.92 0.60 2.69
C ILE A 137 -4.63 0.20 1.24
N GLU A 138 -4.49 -1.10 0.99
CA GLU A 138 -4.36 -1.64 -0.36
C GLU A 138 -5.73 -1.69 -1.05
N GLU A 139 -6.03 -0.69 -1.88
CA GLU A 139 -7.28 -0.64 -2.63
C GLU A 139 -7.33 -1.69 -3.74
N LYS A 140 -6.18 -2.00 -4.34
CA LYS A 140 -6.00 -3.03 -5.37
C LYS A 140 -4.59 -3.60 -5.25
N PRO A 141 -4.31 -4.82 -5.74
CA PRO A 141 -2.97 -5.39 -5.68
C PRO A 141 -1.88 -4.42 -6.17
N GLY A 142 -0.99 -4.02 -5.27
CA GLY A 142 0.11 -3.07 -5.55
C GLY A 142 -0.30 -1.60 -5.62
N VAL A 143 -1.51 -1.22 -5.21
CA VAL A 143 -1.98 0.17 -5.12
C VAL A 143 -2.44 0.45 -3.70
N TRP A 144 -1.61 1.18 -2.96
CA TRP A 144 -1.80 1.53 -1.56
C TRP A 144 -2.17 3.01 -1.46
N ARG A 145 -3.36 3.32 -0.95
CA ARG A 145 -3.72 4.68 -0.56
C ARG A 145 -3.29 4.91 0.87
N ALA A 146 -2.72 6.08 1.17
CA ALA A 146 -2.30 6.41 2.51
C ALA A 146 -3.03 7.64 3.06
N PHE A 147 -3.30 7.60 4.35
CA PHE A 147 -3.92 8.67 5.10
C PHE A 147 -3.06 9.02 6.30
N VAL A 148 -2.87 10.31 6.56
CA VAL A 148 -2.13 10.81 7.73
C VAL A 148 -3.13 11.25 8.77
N ILE A 149 -2.87 10.85 10.02
CA ILE A 149 -3.68 11.21 11.17
C ILE A 149 -2.91 12.23 11.99
N ASP A 150 -3.40 13.46 11.98
CA ASP A 150 -2.80 14.56 12.71
C ASP A 150 -3.57 14.86 14.00
N GLN A 151 -2.83 15.12 15.07
CA GLN A 151 -3.39 15.65 16.31
C GLN A 151 -3.44 17.17 16.21
N VAL A 152 -4.65 17.72 16.09
CA VAL A 152 -4.88 19.16 16.08
C VAL A 152 -5.17 19.62 17.51
N ALA A 153 -4.40 20.58 18.00
CA ALA A 153 -4.62 21.19 19.30
C ALA A 153 -6.07 21.66 19.43
N ASP A 154 -6.72 21.33 20.55
CA ASP A 154 -8.10 21.68 20.91
C ASP A 154 -9.22 21.14 19.99
N ALA A 155 -8.90 20.70 18.78
CA ALA A 155 -9.84 20.17 17.79
C ALA A 155 -9.82 18.64 17.68
N GLY A 156 -8.88 17.95 18.34
CA GLY A 156 -8.76 16.50 18.34
C GLY A 156 -8.04 15.97 17.09
N GLN A 157 -8.37 14.74 16.69
CA GLN A 157 -7.77 14.12 15.51
C GLN A 157 -8.36 14.68 14.21
N SER A 158 -7.52 14.74 13.19
CA SER A 158 -7.89 14.99 11.79
C SER A 158 -7.19 13.99 10.88
N LEU A 159 -7.73 13.80 9.68
CA LEU A 159 -7.35 12.82 8.69
C LEU A 159 -7.13 13.54 7.36
N SER A 160 -5.98 13.30 6.72
CA SER A 160 -5.65 13.86 5.42
C SER A 160 -5.22 12.76 4.44
N ASP A 161 -5.63 12.87 3.17
CA ASP A 161 -5.17 11.96 2.11
C ASP A 161 -3.75 12.36 1.68
N ALA A 162 -2.78 11.46 1.91
CA ALA A 162 -1.39 11.65 1.52
C ALA A 162 -1.11 11.25 0.06
N GLY A 163 -2.02 10.51 -0.56
CA GLY A 163 -1.92 10.03 -1.93
C GLY A 163 -1.75 8.51 -2.03
N VAL A 164 -1.27 8.08 -3.19
CA VAL A 164 -1.14 6.66 -3.55
C VAL A 164 0.32 6.25 -3.75
N ALA A 165 0.65 5.02 -3.37
CA ALA A 165 1.96 4.42 -3.53
C ALA A 165 1.86 2.94 -3.94
N SER A 166 2.99 2.33 -4.32
CA SER A 166 3.01 0.91 -4.71
C SER A 166 3.26 -0.07 -3.56
N ALA A 167 3.45 0.46 -2.35
CA ALA A 167 3.73 -0.25 -1.13
C ALA A 167 3.15 0.54 0.07
N PRO A 168 2.92 -0.12 1.21
CA PRO A 168 2.51 0.59 2.43
C PRO A 168 3.61 1.53 2.93
N VAL A 169 3.20 2.55 3.67
CA VAL A 169 4.10 3.52 4.29
C VAL A 169 4.75 2.91 5.51
N LYS A 170 6.08 3.01 5.60
CA LYS A 170 6.86 2.54 6.74
C LYS A 170 7.90 3.57 7.13
N ASN A 171 7.86 3.99 8.39
CA ASN A 171 8.61 5.10 8.97
C ASN A 171 8.51 6.38 8.12
N GLY A 172 7.28 6.75 7.71
CA GLY A 172 7.03 7.93 6.88
C GLY A 172 7.61 7.87 5.45
N ARG A 173 7.96 6.68 4.97
CA ARG A 173 8.51 6.45 3.62
C ARG A 173 7.70 5.37 2.91
N SER A 174 7.48 5.55 1.62
CA SER A 174 6.94 4.50 0.75
C SER A 174 7.73 4.43 -0.55
N VAL A 175 7.51 3.37 -1.31
CA VAL A 175 8.13 3.15 -2.60
C VAL A 175 7.04 3.14 -3.66
N SER A 176 7.24 3.93 -4.71
CA SER A 176 6.40 3.92 -5.90
C SER A 176 7.17 3.37 -7.09
N LYS A 177 6.64 2.29 -7.65
CA LYS A 177 7.13 1.67 -8.87
C LYS A 177 6.42 2.29 -10.06
N VAL A 178 7.18 2.94 -10.93
CA VAL A 178 6.72 3.40 -12.23
C VAL A 178 7.13 2.35 -13.26
N VAL A 179 6.13 1.67 -13.81
CA VAL A 179 6.30 0.70 -14.89
C VAL A 179 6.25 1.45 -16.21
N LEU A 180 7.30 1.34 -17.02
CA LEU A 180 7.34 2.02 -18.32
C LEU A 180 6.50 1.26 -19.34
N GLY A 181 5.59 1.96 -20.02
CA GLY A 181 4.75 1.40 -21.08
C GLY A 181 5.50 1.15 -22.39
N LYS A 182 4.84 0.46 -23.35
CA LYS A 182 5.40 0.11 -24.68
C LYS A 182 5.86 1.33 -25.49
N GLU A 183 5.29 2.49 -25.22
CA GLU A 183 5.65 3.77 -25.85
C GLU A 183 6.99 4.34 -25.36
N PHE A 184 7.44 3.91 -24.18
CA PHE A 184 8.69 4.33 -23.54
C PHE A 184 9.68 3.18 -23.43
N SER A 185 9.28 1.92 -23.64
CA SER A 185 10.20 0.79 -23.67
C SER A 185 9.67 -0.39 -24.48
N ARG A 186 10.47 -0.88 -25.43
CA ARG A 186 10.22 -2.16 -26.13
C ARG A 186 10.22 -3.38 -25.22
N PHE A 187 10.78 -3.26 -24.02
CA PHE A 187 10.82 -4.33 -23.01
C PHE A 187 9.54 -4.36 -22.15
N ALA A 188 8.70 -3.32 -22.21
CA ALA A 188 7.45 -3.20 -21.46
C ALA A 188 6.40 -4.31 -21.75
N GLY A 189 6.58 -5.06 -22.83
CA GLY A 189 5.59 -6.04 -23.31
C GLY A 189 5.98 -7.51 -23.18
N LYS A 190 7.14 -7.86 -22.61
CA LYS A 190 7.65 -9.25 -22.67
C LYS A 190 8.20 -9.73 -21.33
N GLY A 191 7.32 -10.11 -20.40
CA GLY A 191 7.67 -10.87 -19.20
C GLY A 191 8.02 -10.05 -17.96
N ALA A 192 8.59 -10.72 -16.94
CA ALA A 192 8.91 -10.16 -15.61
C ALA A 192 10.03 -9.10 -15.62
N ASP A 193 10.68 -8.89 -16.77
CA ASP A 193 11.79 -7.97 -16.99
C ASP A 193 11.32 -6.64 -17.61
N GLN A 194 10.19 -6.08 -17.13
CA GLN A 194 9.81 -4.73 -17.51
C GLN A 194 10.76 -3.73 -16.83
N PRO A 195 11.19 -2.66 -17.52
CA PRO A 195 11.94 -1.62 -16.86
C PRO A 195 11.02 -0.87 -15.91
N VAL A 196 11.25 -1.10 -14.61
CA VAL A 196 10.55 -0.47 -13.51
C VAL A 196 11.48 0.56 -12.87
N VAL A 197 11.05 1.81 -12.85
CA VAL A 197 11.69 2.89 -12.09
C VAL A 197 11.14 2.84 -10.68
N THR A 198 12.01 2.66 -9.69
CA THR A 198 11.63 2.65 -8.29
C THR A 198 11.93 4.03 -7.70
N ALA A 199 10.89 4.81 -7.41
CA ALA A 199 11.00 6.11 -6.74
C ALA A 199 10.70 5.95 -5.24
N GLN A 200 11.49 6.60 -4.40
CA GLN A 200 11.22 6.69 -2.98
C GLN A 200 10.38 7.94 -2.70
N LEU A 201 9.22 7.71 -2.09
CA LEU A 201 8.34 8.75 -1.59
C LEU A 201 8.57 8.93 -0.09
N GLY A 202 8.58 10.18 0.35
CA GLY A 202 8.61 10.57 1.75
C GLY A 202 7.36 11.34 2.10
N LEU A 203 6.90 11.20 3.34
CA LEU A 203 5.83 12.02 3.86
C LEU A 203 6.38 13.37 4.29
N ARG A 204 5.89 14.46 3.69
CA ARG A 204 6.19 15.85 4.04
C ARG A 204 4.89 16.63 4.06
N ASP A 205 4.65 17.37 5.15
CA ASP A 205 3.47 18.21 5.32
C ASP A 205 2.16 17.46 5.00
N GLY A 206 2.07 16.19 5.45
CA GLY A 206 0.89 15.33 5.26
C GLY A 206 0.74 14.73 3.86
N LYS A 207 1.67 14.97 2.93
CA LYS A 207 1.60 14.47 1.55
C LYS A 207 2.82 13.65 1.16
N PHE A 208 2.65 12.72 0.23
CA PHE A 208 3.79 12.09 -0.39
C PHE A 208 4.48 13.03 -1.37
N GLU A 209 5.78 13.18 -1.16
CA GLU A 209 6.69 13.87 -2.05
C GLU A 209 7.84 12.97 -2.45
N VAL A 210 8.34 13.16 -3.67
CA VAL A 210 9.57 12.49 -4.12
C VAL A 210 10.76 13.09 -3.37
N LEU A 211 11.48 12.28 -2.59
CA LEU A 211 12.63 12.75 -1.81
C LEU A 211 13.87 12.87 -2.69
N VAL A 212 14.05 13.99 -3.40
CA VAL A 212 15.12 14.16 -4.40
C VAL A 212 16.55 14.04 -3.81
N GLY A 213 16.81 14.55 -2.60
CA GLY A 213 18.17 14.52 -2.01
C GLY A 213 18.63 13.12 -1.58
N ASP A 214 17.84 12.46 -0.73
CA ASP A 214 18.08 11.08 -0.30
C ASP A 214 18.00 10.11 -1.48
N SER A 215 17.06 10.33 -2.41
CA SER A 215 16.98 9.50 -3.62
C SER A 215 18.15 9.76 -4.55
N ARG A 216 18.75 10.95 -4.66
CA ARG A 216 19.98 11.12 -5.45
C ARG A 216 21.13 10.31 -4.88
N ALA A 217 21.38 10.35 -3.57
CA ALA A 217 22.44 9.56 -2.95
C ALA A 217 22.16 8.04 -3.01
N ALA A 218 20.94 7.62 -2.69
CA ALA A 218 20.53 6.21 -2.74
C ALA A 218 20.43 5.70 -4.19
N SER A 219 19.97 6.52 -5.13
CA SER A 219 19.92 6.19 -6.55
C SER A 219 21.31 6.22 -7.14
N GLN A 220 22.21 7.12 -6.78
CA GLN A 220 23.60 7.08 -7.23
C GLN A 220 24.27 5.78 -6.76
N LYS A 221 24.01 5.33 -5.52
CA LYS A 221 24.46 4.03 -5.04
C LYS A 221 23.80 2.85 -5.76
N ALA A 222 22.48 2.88 -5.94
CA ALA A 222 21.74 1.84 -6.65
C ALA A 222 22.12 1.78 -8.14
N VAL A 223 22.41 2.94 -8.73
CA VAL A 223 22.97 3.14 -10.06
C VAL A 223 24.35 2.50 -10.09
N GLN A 224 25.27 2.86 -9.20
CA GLN A 224 26.59 2.22 -9.10
C GLN A 224 26.51 0.70 -8.92
N ASP A 225 25.60 0.20 -8.09
CA ASP A 225 25.41 -1.24 -7.87
C ASP A 225 24.78 -1.94 -9.10
N ALA A 226 23.87 -1.28 -9.80
CA ALA A 226 23.30 -1.75 -11.06
C ALA A 226 24.35 -1.73 -12.18
N LEU A 227 25.22 -0.72 -12.19
CA LEU A 227 26.36 -0.58 -13.09
C LEU A 227 27.38 -1.71 -12.88
N LEU A 228 27.79 -1.97 -11.64
CA LEU A 228 28.66 -3.09 -11.28
C LEU A 228 28.08 -4.45 -11.70
N LYS A 229 26.74 -4.57 -11.76
CA LYS A 229 26.07 -5.79 -12.22
C LYS A 229 25.92 -5.85 -13.74
N LEU A 230 25.71 -4.72 -14.41
CA LEU A 230 25.70 -4.62 -15.87
C LEU A 230 27.09 -4.96 -16.44
N ASP A 231 28.16 -4.50 -15.80
CA ASP A 231 29.53 -4.87 -16.17
C ASP A 231 29.77 -6.38 -16.06
N LYS A 232 29.11 -7.05 -15.12
CA LYS A 232 29.18 -8.52 -14.95
C LYS A 232 28.29 -9.27 -15.95
N LYS A 233 27.25 -8.64 -16.51
CA LYS A 233 26.29 -9.22 -17.47
C LYS A 233 25.91 -8.19 -18.55
N PRO A 234 26.82 -7.87 -19.48
CA PRO A 234 26.67 -6.76 -20.42
C PRO A 234 25.57 -6.91 -21.48
N SER A 235 24.97 -8.10 -21.61
CA SER A 235 23.85 -8.36 -22.53
C SER A 235 22.47 -7.97 -21.97
N ASP A 236 22.37 -7.54 -20.71
CA ASP A 236 21.09 -7.21 -20.06
C ASP A 236 20.65 -5.75 -20.34
N VAL A 237 20.17 -5.52 -21.56
CA VAL A 237 19.71 -4.18 -22.04
C VAL A 237 18.57 -3.62 -21.20
N THR A 238 17.73 -4.48 -20.61
CA THR A 238 16.63 -4.08 -19.73
C THR A 238 17.14 -3.32 -18.51
N ARG A 239 18.27 -3.72 -17.93
CA ARG A 239 18.86 -2.99 -16.79
C ARG A 239 19.44 -1.65 -17.18
N ALA A 240 20.14 -1.57 -18.31
CA ALA A 240 20.60 -0.29 -18.84
C ALA A 240 19.44 0.67 -19.08
N TRP A 241 18.28 0.15 -19.53
CA TRP A 241 17.05 0.91 -19.69
C TRP A 241 16.50 1.46 -18.38
N ALA A 242 16.31 0.59 -17.38
CA ALA A 242 15.80 0.99 -16.08
C ALA A 242 16.70 2.05 -15.43
N LEU A 243 18.02 1.90 -15.59
CA LEU A 243 19.02 2.84 -15.11
C LEU A 243 18.88 4.22 -15.73
N ALA A 244 18.91 4.31 -17.08
CA ALA A 244 18.78 5.57 -17.78
C ALA A 244 17.43 6.24 -17.52
N SER A 245 16.37 5.43 -17.34
CA SER A 245 15.04 5.95 -17.03
C SER A 245 14.97 6.59 -15.65
N ILE A 246 15.58 5.97 -14.63
CA ILE A 246 15.71 6.55 -13.29
C ILE A 246 16.55 7.83 -13.36
N ALA A 247 17.69 7.77 -14.02
CA ALA A 247 18.60 8.91 -14.15
C ALA A 247 17.93 10.10 -14.85
N GLN A 248 17.25 9.86 -15.97
CA GLN A 248 16.51 10.87 -16.72
C GLN A 248 15.36 11.47 -15.92
N PHE A 249 14.59 10.63 -15.20
CA PHE A 249 13.51 11.11 -14.33
C PHE A 249 14.05 12.01 -13.20
N LEU A 250 15.24 11.73 -12.68
CA LEU A 250 15.88 12.51 -11.61
C LEU A 250 16.73 13.69 -12.11
N GLY A 251 16.90 13.85 -13.43
CA GLY A 251 17.75 14.87 -14.05
C GLY A 251 19.26 14.62 -13.85
N LEU A 252 19.69 13.36 -13.94
CA LEU A 252 21.06 12.90 -13.78
C LEU A 252 21.70 12.59 -15.14
N ASP A 253 22.13 13.64 -15.84
CA ASP A 253 22.54 13.55 -17.26
C ASP A 253 23.81 12.70 -17.49
N ASP A 254 24.73 12.67 -16.53
CA ASP A 254 25.97 11.91 -16.65
C ASP A 254 25.72 10.39 -16.56
N GLU A 255 24.80 9.99 -15.69
CA GLU A 255 24.33 8.61 -15.56
C GLU A 255 23.56 8.15 -16.79
N VAL A 256 22.78 9.04 -17.42
CA VAL A 256 22.12 8.76 -18.72
C VAL A 256 23.18 8.51 -19.80
N ARG A 257 24.16 9.40 -19.94
CA ARG A 257 25.24 9.27 -20.94
C ARG A 257 26.04 7.98 -20.77
N TYR A 258 26.28 7.56 -19.53
CA TYR A 258 26.96 6.30 -19.25
C TYR A 258 26.14 5.09 -19.71
N ALA A 259 24.83 5.07 -19.42
CA ALA A 259 23.96 3.97 -19.85
C ALA A 259 23.90 3.86 -21.38
N GLU A 260 23.86 5.00 -22.08
CA GLU A 260 23.95 5.05 -23.55
C GLU A 260 25.26 4.43 -24.07
N GLN A 261 26.41 4.74 -23.46
CA GLN A 261 27.70 4.16 -23.84
C GLN A 261 27.71 2.63 -23.71
N LYS A 262 27.07 2.08 -22.68
CA LYS A 262 26.96 0.63 -22.49
C LYS A 262 26.07 -0.03 -23.53
N VAL A 263 24.94 0.60 -23.87
CA VAL A 263 24.09 0.11 -24.96
C VAL A 263 24.83 0.17 -26.29
N ALA A 264 25.56 1.25 -26.57
CA ALA A 264 26.39 1.38 -27.77
C ALA A 264 27.46 0.28 -27.87
N ALA A 265 28.10 -0.07 -26.74
CA ALA A 265 29.18 -1.06 -26.72
C ALA A 265 28.70 -2.51 -26.90
N HIS A 266 27.49 -2.84 -26.42
CA HIS A 266 27.04 -4.24 -26.35
C HIS A 266 25.84 -4.54 -27.25
N ASN A 267 25.04 -3.54 -27.59
CA ASN A 267 23.84 -3.65 -28.41
C ASN A 267 23.65 -2.41 -29.31
N PRO A 268 24.62 -2.10 -30.20
CA PRO A 268 24.66 -0.86 -30.97
C PRO A 268 23.40 -0.62 -31.82
N GLN A 269 22.79 -1.70 -32.32
CA GLN A 269 21.53 -1.67 -33.08
C GLN A 269 20.33 -1.14 -32.28
N LEU A 270 20.45 -1.01 -30.96
CA LEU A 270 19.39 -0.54 -30.06
C LEU A 270 19.60 0.88 -29.55
N LEU A 271 20.74 1.50 -29.89
CA LEU A 271 21.15 2.78 -29.32
C LEU A 271 20.18 3.91 -29.66
N GLU A 272 19.76 4.00 -30.92
CA GLU A 272 18.87 5.07 -31.39
C GLU A 272 17.48 4.97 -30.73
N GLU A 273 16.90 3.77 -30.70
CA GLU A 273 15.65 3.49 -29.99
C GLU A 273 15.77 3.78 -28.49
N PHE A 274 16.94 3.50 -27.91
CA PHE A 274 17.24 3.78 -26.52
C PHE A 274 17.25 5.27 -26.20
N GLN A 275 17.99 6.06 -26.96
CA GLN A 275 18.06 7.51 -26.77
C GLN A 275 16.68 8.16 -26.94
N LEU A 276 15.91 7.74 -27.94
CA LEU A 276 14.55 8.22 -28.17
C LEU A 276 13.61 7.89 -27.00
N GLY A 277 13.68 6.67 -26.47
CA GLY A 277 12.82 6.27 -25.35
C GLY A 277 13.18 6.98 -24.05
N VAL A 278 14.47 7.18 -23.77
CA VAL A 278 14.93 7.94 -22.60
C VAL A 278 14.52 9.40 -22.71
N GLN A 279 14.73 10.06 -23.85
CA GLN A 279 14.36 11.48 -24.04
C GLN A 279 12.85 11.76 -23.87
N ARG A 280 11.99 10.76 -24.09
CA ARG A 280 10.55 10.88 -23.84
C ARG A 280 10.19 10.98 -22.36
N ILE A 281 11.07 10.54 -21.47
CA ILE A 281 10.88 10.64 -20.02
C ILE A 281 11.15 12.09 -19.61
N LYS A 282 10.10 12.76 -19.14
CA LYS A 282 10.21 14.12 -18.62
C LYS A 282 10.90 14.09 -17.24
N PRO A 283 11.95 14.91 -17.02
CA PRO A 283 12.54 15.07 -15.71
C PRO A 283 11.48 15.54 -14.71
N TYR A 284 11.56 15.00 -13.49
CA TYR A 284 10.74 15.47 -12.40
C TYR A 284 11.15 16.90 -12.02
N VAL A 285 10.19 17.82 -12.06
CA VAL A 285 10.38 19.21 -11.64
C VAL A 285 9.67 19.39 -10.30
N LEU A 286 10.42 19.78 -9.26
CA LEU A 286 9.83 20.12 -7.97
C LEU A 286 8.85 21.30 -8.16
N PRO A 287 7.62 21.22 -7.62
CA PRO A 287 6.78 22.40 -7.48
C PRO A 287 7.55 23.44 -6.66
N ARG A 288 7.55 24.69 -7.13
CA ARG A 288 8.08 25.82 -6.36
C ARG A 288 7.08 26.25 -5.29
#